data_AF-A0AAV2ZCR1-F1
#
_entry.id   AF-A0AAV2ZCR1-F1
#
_cell.length_a   1.000
_cell.length_b   1.000
_cell.length_c   1.000
_cell.angle_alpha   90.00
_cell.angle_beta   90.00
_cell.angle_gamma   90.00
#
_symmetry.space_group_name_H-M   'P 1'
#
loop_
_entity.id
_entity.type
_entity.pdbx_description
1 polymer ?
#
loop_
_entity_poly.entity_id
_entity_poly.type
_entity_poly.pdbx_seq_one_letter_code
_entity_poly.pdbx_strand_id
1 'polypeptide(L)'
;MSDIKIGRVYKIICTQSDHVYVGSTFNTVRDRFHAHKGDYKSWLKGKHSEIAIYPFFKQEYEVVDRTHLEAYEQLWISKLTCVNKTNPIRIAKLSQKSYYEENEETIKEKGKTYREKNKDTISARDRQYYANNKEKFMKYNLDNKDCPCGGKYTNGSKAKHNKTKKHIKWQSSQ
;
A
#
# COMPACT_ATOMS: atom_id res chain seq x y z
N MET A 1 -18.64 23.21 -17.58
CA MET A 1 -19.49 22.05 -17.24
C MET A 1 -18.79 20.84 -17.80
N SER A 2 -18.37 19.91 -16.95
CA SER A 2 -17.73 18.66 -17.38
C SER A 2 -18.77 17.77 -18.06
N ASP A 3 -18.51 17.35 -19.30
CA ASP A 3 -19.38 16.46 -20.05
C ASP A 3 -19.61 15.16 -19.28
N ILE A 4 -20.88 14.89 -18.94
CA ILE A 4 -21.29 13.65 -18.28
C ILE A 4 -21.10 12.50 -19.26
N LYS A 5 -20.29 11.50 -18.89
CA LYS A 5 -20.04 10.31 -19.71
C LYS A 5 -20.82 9.13 -19.15
N ILE A 6 -21.59 8.44 -19.99
CA ILE A 6 -22.33 7.25 -19.58
C ILE A 6 -21.39 6.04 -19.63
N GLY A 7 -21.10 5.45 -18.47
CA GLY A 7 -20.41 4.18 -18.33
C GLY A 7 -21.38 3.03 -18.12
N ARG A 8 -20.95 1.81 -18.38
CA ARG A 8 -21.73 0.59 -18.20
C ARG A 8 -20.90 -0.45 -17.48
N VAL A 9 -21.48 -1.06 -16.44
CA VAL A 9 -20.87 -2.18 -15.72
C VAL A 9 -21.66 -3.42 -16.07
N TYR A 10 -20.98 -4.47 -16.49
CA TYR A 10 -21.61 -5.70 -16.92
C TYR A 10 -21.00 -6.88 -16.17
N LYS A 11 -21.85 -7.87 -15.90
CA LYS A 11 -21.41 -9.17 -15.39
C LYS A 11 -21.59 -10.23 -16.46
N ILE A 12 -20.80 -11.26 -16.36
CA ILE A 12 -20.77 -12.40 -17.25
C ILE A 12 -20.75 -13.64 -16.40
N ILE A 13 -21.58 -14.60 -16.74
CA ILE A 13 -21.81 -15.77 -15.92
C ILE A 13 -21.47 -16.99 -16.76
N CYS A 14 -20.75 -17.94 -16.19
CA CYS A 14 -20.57 -19.25 -16.81
C CYS A 14 -21.87 -20.06 -16.63
N THR A 15 -22.42 -20.63 -17.70
CA THR A 15 -23.65 -21.44 -17.58
C THR A 15 -23.41 -22.83 -17.00
N GLN A 16 -22.16 -23.26 -16.91
CA GLN A 16 -21.74 -24.58 -16.46
C GLN A 16 -21.14 -24.57 -15.04
N SER A 17 -21.01 -23.39 -14.42
CA SER A 17 -20.44 -23.20 -13.07
C SER A 17 -20.92 -21.90 -12.46
N ASP A 18 -20.91 -21.76 -11.14
CA ASP A 18 -21.29 -20.51 -10.44
C ASP A 18 -20.24 -19.37 -10.55
N HIS A 19 -19.32 -19.47 -11.51
CA HIS A 19 -18.28 -18.48 -11.73
C HIS A 19 -18.78 -17.28 -12.53
N VAL A 20 -18.48 -16.08 -12.03
CA VAL A 20 -18.90 -14.80 -12.63
C VAL A 20 -17.67 -13.93 -12.94
N TYR A 21 -17.64 -13.25 -14.08
CA TYR A 21 -16.72 -12.15 -14.39
C TYR A 21 -17.47 -10.82 -14.35
N VAL A 22 -16.84 -9.77 -13.84
CA VAL A 22 -17.40 -8.41 -13.89
C VAL A 22 -16.44 -7.51 -14.63
N GLY A 23 -16.97 -6.68 -15.54
CA GLY A 23 -16.19 -5.69 -16.28
C GLY A 23 -16.95 -4.40 -16.48
N SER A 24 -16.24 -3.36 -16.88
CA SER A 24 -16.83 -2.06 -17.18
C SER A 24 -16.38 -1.49 -18.52
N THR A 25 -17.18 -0.58 -19.09
CA THR A 25 -16.91 0.03 -20.40
C THR A 25 -17.62 1.38 -20.57
N PHE A 26 -16.98 2.32 -21.25
CA PHE A 26 -17.64 3.53 -21.78
C PHE A 26 -18.26 3.31 -23.17
N ASN A 27 -17.79 2.32 -23.91
CA ASN A 27 -18.39 1.89 -25.18
C ASN A 27 -19.70 1.15 -24.93
N THR A 28 -20.41 0.80 -26.00
CA THR A 28 -21.53 -0.12 -25.85
C THR A 28 -21.03 -1.47 -25.34
N VAL A 29 -21.89 -2.11 -24.57
CA VAL A 29 -21.63 -3.43 -24.03
C VAL A 29 -21.42 -4.46 -25.16
N ARG A 30 -22.09 -4.26 -26.30
CA ARG A 30 -21.91 -5.05 -27.53
C ARG A 30 -20.48 -4.92 -28.07
N ASP A 31 -19.94 -3.71 -28.17
CA ASP A 31 -18.58 -3.50 -28.69
C ASP A 31 -17.52 -4.10 -27.76
N ARG A 32 -17.73 -3.95 -26.45
CA ARG A 32 -16.87 -4.57 -25.45
C ARG A 32 -16.89 -6.10 -25.53
N PHE A 33 -18.05 -6.69 -25.82
CA PHE A 33 -18.16 -8.12 -26.08
C PHE A 33 -17.37 -8.54 -27.32
N HIS A 34 -17.50 -7.80 -28.43
CA HIS A 34 -16.74 -8.07 -29.65
C HIS A 34 -15.23 -8.04 -29.41
N ALA A 35 -14.74 -7.11 -28.59
CA ALA A 35 -13.34 -7.08 -28.17
C ALA A 35 -12.95 -8.36 -27.40
N HIS A 36 -13.73 -8.75 -26.39
CA HIS A 36 -13.51 -10.01 -25.65
C HIS A 36 -13.51 -11.24 -26.58
N LYS A 37 -14.37 -11.28 -27.61
CA LYS A 37 -14.35 -12.36 -28.62
C LYS A 37 -13.04 -12.39 -29.41
N GLY A 38 -12.50 -11.22 -29.75
CA GLY A 38 -11.23 -11.07 -30.45
C GLY A 38 -10.06 -11.55 -29.59
N ASP A 39 -10.06 -11.19 -28.30
CA ASP A 39 -9.06 -11.62 -27.32
C ASP A 39 -9.07 -13.13 -27.15
N TYR A 40 -10.25 -13.76 -27.05
CA TYR A 40 -10.39 -15.21 -27.00
C TYR A 40 -9.79 -15.92 -28.23
N LYS A 41 -10.07 -15.41 -29.44
CA LYS A 41 -9.47 -15.95 -30.68
C LYS A 41 -7.96 -15.80 -30.72
N SER A 42 -7.43 -14.77 -30.07
CA SER A 42 -5.99 -14.52 -29.98
C SER A 42 -5.32 -15.40 -28.91
N TRP A 43 -6.02 -15.68 -27.81
CA TRP A 43 -5.62 -16.65 -26.79
C TRP A 43 -5.52 -18.06 -27.35
N LEU A 44 -6.48 -18.52 -28.16
CA LEU A 44 -6.42 -19.82 -28.84
C LEU A 44 -5.17 -19.99 -29.73
N LYS A 45 -4.59 -18.87 -30.20
CA LYS A 45 -3.35 -18.85 -31.00
C LYS A 45 -2.09 -18.70 -30.14
N GLY A 46 -2.21 -18.79 -28.80
CA GLY A 46 -1.12 -18.62 -27.83
C GLY A 46 -0.60 -17.19 -27.71
N LYS A 47 -1.29 -16.19 -28.29
CA LYS A 47 -0.79 -14.80 -28.31
C LYS A 47 -1.23 -13.97 -27.11
N HIS A 48 -2.32 -14.37 -26.46
CA HIS A 48 -2.94 -13.66 -25.33
C HIS A 48 -3.15 -14.64 -24.16
N SER A 49 -3.54 -14.14 -22.99
CA SER A 49 -3.90 -14.93 -21.79
C SER A 49 -5.41 -15.24 -21.77
N GLU A 50 -5.82 -16.29 -21.05
CA GLU A 50 -7.22 -16.75 -20.97
C GLU A 50 -8.16 -15.73 -20.31
N ILE A 51 -9.31 -15.45 -20.95
CA ILE A 51 -10.39 -14.57 -20.44
C ILE A 51 -11.76 -15.15 -20.87
N ALA A 52 -12.74 -15.21 -19.95
CA ALA A 52 -13.93 -16.09 -20.06
C ALA A 52 -15.28 -15.35 -20.20
N ILE A 53 -15.90 -15.27 -21.38
CA ILE A 53 -17.22 -14.61 -21.51
C ILE A 53 -18.06 -14.95 -22.77
N TYR A 54 -19.29 -15.52 -22.68
CA TYR A 54 -20.18 -15.66 -23.86
C TYR A 54 -21.72 -15.71 -23.72
N PRO A 55 -22.41 -15.51 -22.57
CA PRO A 55 -23.76 -14.91 -22.68
C PRO A 55 -24.23 -14.10 -21.45
N PHE A 56 -25.15 -13.15 -21.68
CA PHE A 56 -25.89 -12.29 -20.72
C PHE A 56 -25.23 -10.96 -20.32
N PHE A 57 -26.00 -9.87 -20.54
CA PHE A 57 -25.62 -8.47 -20.39
C PHE A 57 -26.80 -7.63 -19.89
N LYS A 58 -26.65 -6.90 -18.76
CA LYS A 58 -27.20 -5.53 -18.51
C LYS A 58 -27.12 -5.13 -17.03
N GLN A 59 -26.38 -4.05 -16.74
CA GLN A 59 -26.72 -3.07 -15.71
C GLN A 59 -26.07 -1.73 -16.12
N GLU A 60 -26.77 -0.60 -15.98
CA GLU A 60 -26.27 0.71 -16.40
C GLU A 60 -26.08 1.59 -15.16
N TYR A 61 -24.98 2.34 -15.12
CA TYR A 61 -24.62 3.24 -14.01
C TYR A 61 -24.20 4.59 -14.58
N GLU A 62 -24.79 5.67 -14.08
CA GLU A 62 -24.27 7.00 -14.35
C GLU A 62 -22.95 7.17 -13.59
N VAL A 63 -21.86 7.41 -14.31
CA VAL A 63 -20.52 7.54 -13.72
C VAL A 63 -19.90 8.86 -14.14
N VAL A 64 -19.12 9.43 -13.23
CA VAL A 64 -18.48 10.73 -13.44
C VAL A 64 -17.17 10.57 -14.23
N ASP A 65 -16.41 9.52 -13.93
CA ASP A 65 -15.11 9.23 -14.53
C ASP A 65 -14.78 7.73 -14.52
N ARG A 66 -13.60 7.38 -15.04
CA ARG A 66 -13.14 5.98 -15.16
C ARG A 66 -12.91 5.34 -13.79
N THR A 67 -12.39 6.10 -12.83
CA THR A 67 -12.12 5.61 -11.47
C THR A 67 -13.42 5.28 -10.74
N HIS A 68 -14.46 6.08 -10.94
CA HIS A 68 -15.80 5.84 -10.42
C HIS A 68 -16.40 4.56 -11.04
N LEU A 69 -16.18 4.33 -12.33
CA LEU A 69 -16.60 3.12 -13.04
C LEU A 69 -15.87 1.86 -12.55
N GLU A 70 -14.55 1.92 -12.37
CA GLU A 70 -13.73 0.83 -11.82
C GLU A 70 -14.10 0.50 -10.37
N ALA A 71 -14.61 1.48 -9.60
CA ALA A 71 -15.05 1.28 -8.22
C ALA A 71 -16.30 0.42 -8.14
N TYR A 72 -17.25 0.63 -9.05
CA TYR A 72 -18.40 -0.25 -9.20
C TYR A 72 -17.98 -1.65 -9.64
N GLU A 73 -17.01 -1.78 -10.56
CA GLU A 73 -16.46 -3.08 -10.97
C GLU A 73 -15.87 -3.85 -9.77
N GLN A 74 -15.02 -3.18 -8.97
CA GLN A 74 -14.44 -3.77 -7.76
C GLN A 74 -15.48 -4.17 -6.71
N LEU A 75 -16.52 -3.35 -6.53
CA LEU A 75 -17.60 -3.62 -5.60
C LEU A 75 -18.33 -4.91 -5.96
N TRP A 76 -18.61 -5.13 -7.25
CA TRP A 76 -19.26 -6.35 -7.71
C TRP A 76 -18.35 -7.58 -7.70
N ILE A 77 -17.05 -7.42 -7.97
CA ILE A 77 -16.05 -8.49 -7.76
C ILE A 77 -16.04 -8.94 -6.30
N SER A 78 -16.16 -8.01 -5.34
CA SER A 78 -16.15 -8.34 -3.91
C SER A 78 -17.45 -9.01 -3.41
N LYS A 79 -18.57 -8.77 -4.09
CA LYS A 79 -19.90 -9.29 -3.68
C LYS A 79 -20.24 -10.65 -4.29
N LEU A 80 -19.50 -11.09 -5.31
CA LEU A 80 -19.80 -12.29 -6.09
C LEU A 80 -18.64 -13.29 -6.02
N THR A 81 -18.91 -14.57 -6.25
CA THR A 81 -17.88 -15.60 -6.49
C THR A 81 -17.23 -15.38 -7.85
N CYS A 82 -16.33 -14.38 -7.90
CA CYS A 82 -15.80 -13.82 -9.12
C CYS A 82 -14.43 -14.41 -9.52
N VAL A 83 -14.24 -14.68 -10.81
CA VAL A 83 -12.99 -15.24 -11.36
C VAL A 83 -12.00 -14.19 -11.89
N ASN A 84 -12.27 -12.89 -11.67
CA ASN A 84 -11.38 -11.82 -12.09
C ASN A 84 -9.97 -12.00 -11.48
N LYS A 85 -8.97 -12.25 -12.34
CA LYS A 85 -7.56 -12.46 -11.94
C LYS A 85 -6.86 -11.16 -11.50
N THR A 86 -7.42 -10.00 -11.85
CA THR A 86 -6.83 -8.69 -11.55
C THR A 86 -7.90 -7.78 -10.95
N ASN A 87 -7.51 -7.02 -9.93
CA ASN A 87 -8.38 -6.00 -9.34
C ASN A 87 -8.44 -4.78 -10.27
N PRO A 88 -9.64 -4.33 -10.69
CA PRO A 88 -9.80 -3.17 -11.56
C PRO A 88 -9.32 -1.87 -10.90
N ILE A 89 -9.39 -1.78 -9.56
CA ILE A 89 -8.77 -0.68 -8.83
C ILE A 89 -7.47 -1.13 -8.16
N ARG A 90 -6.39 -0.43 -8.49
CA ARG A 90 -5.15 -0.49 -7.71
C ARG A 90 -5.21 0.52 -6.57
N ILE A 91 -5.63 0.07 -5.38
CA ILE A 91 -5.52 0.89 -4.16
C ILE A 91 -4.06 0.85 -3.72
N ALA A 92 -3.29 1.89 -4.08
CA ALA A 92 -1.84 1.96 -3.85
C ALA A 92 -1.43 1.62 -2.41
N LYS A 93 -2.18 2.11 -1.42
CA LYS A 93 -1.92 1.86 0.01
C LYS A 93 -2.07 0.38 0.41
N LEU A 94 -3.08 -0.30 -0.11
CA LEU A 94 -3.29 -1.73 0.14
C LEU A 94 -2.29 -2.58 -0.64
N SER A 95 -2.01 -2.20 -1.88
CA SER A 95 -1.02 -2.85 -2.75
C SER A 95 0.40 -2.78 -2.17
N GLN A 96 0.79 -1.65 -1.59
CA GLN A 96 2.08 -1.50 -0.91
C GLN A 96 2.16 -2.38 0.34
N LYS A 97 1.08 -2.42 1.14
CA LYS A 97 1.03 -3.21 2.38
C LYS A 97 1.16 -4.71 2.09
N SER A 98 0.36 -5.27 1.19
CA SER A 98 0.45 -6.71 0.87
C SER A 98 1.81 -7.06 0.26
N TYR A 99 2.38 -6.19 -0.58
CA TYR A 99 3.74 -6.39 -1.09
C TYR A 99 4.79 -6.50 0.03
N TYR A 100 4.74 -5.61 1.03
CA TYR A 100 5.66 -5.68 2.18
C TYR A 100 5.44 -6.92 3.03
N GLU A 101 4.19 -7.34 3.25
CA GLU A 101 3.85 -8.54 4.02
C GLU A 101 4.31 -9.82 3.31
N GLU A 102 4.02 -9.95 2.02
CA GLU A 102 4.41 -11.11 1.20
C GLU A 102 5.93 -11.22 1.00
N ASN A 103 6.64 -10.09 1.00
CA ASN A 103 8.09 -10.05 0.74
C ASN A 103 8.91 -9.72 1.99
N GLU A 104 8.32 -9.80 3.19
CA GLU A 104 8.92 -9.33 4.43
C GLU A 104 10.30 -9.97 4.67
N GLU A 105 10.39 -11.29 4.56
CA GLU A 105 11.64 -12.03 4.78
C GLU A 105 12.72 -11.66 3.75
N THR A 106 12.33 -11.55 2.48
CA THR A 106 13.26 -11.18 1.39
C THR A 106 13.78 -9.76 1.59
N ILE A 107 12.92 -8.83 2.03
CA ILE A 107 13.30 -7.44 2.32
C ILE A 107 14.26 -7.39 3.51
N LYS A 108 13.97 -8.14 4.58
CA LYS A 108 14.84 -8.25 5.76
C LYS A 108 16.21 -8.80 5.40
N GLU A 109 16.26 -9.88 4.61
CA GLU A 109 17.52 -10.52 4.20
C GLU A 109 18.36 -9.61 3.30
N LYS A 110 17.74 -8.93 2.33
CA LYS A 110 18.41 -7.89 1.52
C LYS A 110 18.95 -6.75 2.39
N GLY A 111 18.19 -6.32 3.39
CA GLY A 111 18.64 -5.29 4.34
C GLY A 111 19.85 -5.74 5.16
N LYS A 112 19.85 -6.99 5.62
CA LYS A 112 20.96 -7.58 6.38
C LYS A 112 22.22 -7.70 5.53
N THR A 113 22.13 -8.32 4.35
CA THR A 113 23.25 -8.48 3.43
C THR A 113 23.85 -7.15 2.99
N TYR A 114 23.03 -6.12 2.77
CA TYR A 114 23.51 -4.77 2.50
C TYR A 114 24.33 -4.19 3.67
N ARG A 115 23.82 -4.31 4.91
CA ARG A 115 24.52 -3.83 6.11
C ARG A 115 25.83 -4.55 6.34
N GLU A 116 25.89 -5.86 6.09
CA GLU A 116 27.09 -6.67 6.23
C GLU A 116 28.15 -6.28 5.20
N LYS A 117 27.76 -6.18 3.92
CA LYS A 117 28.67 -5.78 2.83
C LYS A 117 29.20 -4.35 2.98
N ASN A 118 28.39 -3.45 3.55
CA ASN A 118 28.73 -2.04 3.72
C ASN A 118 29.09 -1.69 5.17
N LYS A 119 29.43 -2.67 6.00
CA LYS A 119 29.67 -2.46 7.44
C LYS A 119 30.77 -1.42 7.68
N ASP A 120 31.88 -1.54 6.96
CA ASP A 120 33.04 -0.67 7.14
C ASP A 120 32.80 0.73 6.59
N THR A 121 32.11 0.85 5.45
CA THR A 121 31.76 2.15 4.86
C THR A 121 30.75 2.91 5.72
N ILE A 122 29.74 2.22 6.24
CA ILE A 122 28.78 2.78 7.20
C ILE A 122 29.51 3.20 8.47
N SER A 123 30.36 2.33 9.03
CA SER A 123 31.13 2.63 10.24
C SER A 123 32.07 3.84 10.08
N ALA A 124 32.76 3.95 8.93
CA ALA A 124 33.65 5.06 8.63
C ALA A 124 32.88 6.37 8.51
N ARG A 125 31.75 6.35 7.79
CA ARG A 125 30.86 7.50 7.65
C ARG A 125 30.30 7.94 9.00
N ASP A 126 29.85 7.00 9.83
CA ASP A 126 29.28 7.30 11.14
C ASP A 126 30.35 7.85 12.09
N ARG A 127 31.59 7.34 12.03
CA ARG A 127 32.74 7.90 12.75
C ARG A 127 33.04 9.34 12.32
N GLN A 128 33.08 9.60 11.02
CA GLN A 128 33.31 10.95 10.50
C GLN A 128 32.19 11.92 10.90
N TYR A 129 30.94 11.48 10.82
CA TYR A 129 29.80 12.26 11.27
C TYR A 129 29.89 12.60 12.76
N TYR A 130 30.25 11.63 13.61
CA TYR A 130 30.42 11.86 15.04
C TYR A 130 31.59 12.83 15.31
N ALA A 131 32.73 12.65 14.65
CA ALA A 131 33.88 13.54 14.80
C ALA A 131 33.53 14.99 14.44
N ASN A 132 32.86 15.20 13.31
CA ASN A 132 32.45 16.53 12.84
C ASN A 132 31.40 17.19 13.74
N ASN A 133 30.60 16.41 14.47
CA ASN A 133 29.52 16.92 15.33
C ASN A 133 29.84 16.79 16.83
N LYS A 134 31.06 16.41 17.19
CA LYS A 134 31.45 16.07 18.57
C LYS A 134 31.14 17.21 19.55
N GLU A 135 31.50 18.43 19.20
CA GLU A 135 31.28 19.62 20.04
C GLU A 135 29.79 19.92 20.23
N LYS A 136 29.00 19.78 19.15
CA LYS A 136 27.54 19.94 19.19
C LYS A 136 26.90 18.90 20.12
N PHE A 137 27.34 17.64 20.04
CA PHE A 137 26.88 16.58 20.93
C PHE A 137 27.30 16.82 22.39
N MET A 138 28.52 17.28 22.63
CA MET A 138 28.99 17.62 23.98
C MET A 138 28.16 18.75 24.58
N LYS A 139 27.97 19.85 23.84
CA LYS A 139 27.15 20.99 24.28
C LYS A 139 25.71 20.55 24.57
N TYR A 140 25.12 19.75 23.68
CA TYR A 140 23.78 19.19 23.90
C TYR A 140 23.73 18.29 25.15
N ASN A 141 24.73 17.45 25.41
CA ASN A 141 24.72 16.53 26.55
C ASN A 141 25.02 17.19 27.89
N LEU A 142 25.71 18.34 27.89
CA LEU A 142 26.02 19.12 29.09
C LEU A 142 24.95 20.17 29.42
N ASP A 143 24.03 20.43 28.48
CA ASP A 143 22.91 21.34 28.66
C ASP A 143 22.05 20.89 29.86
N ASN A 144 22.08 21.70 30.93
CA ASN A 144 21.33 21.49 32.15
C ASN A 144 19.90 22.00 31.98
N LYS A 145 18.95 21.15 32.32
CA LYS A 145 17.52 21.40 32.22
C LYS A 145 16.87 21.23 33.57
N ASP A 146 16.03 22.19 33.92
CA ASP A 146 15.16 22.09 35.07
C ASP A 146 13.93 21.22 34.72
N CYS A 147 13.57 20.32 35.62
CA CYS A 147 12.43 19.43 35.49
C CYS A 147 11.27 19.95 36.37
N PRO A 148 10.00 19.88 35.90
CA PRO A 148 8.83 20.25 36.70
C PRO A 148 8.68 19.51 38.03
N CYS A 149 9.30 18.33 38.19
CA CYS A 149 9.38 17.65 39.49
C CYS A 149 10.28 18.36 40.51
N GLY A 150 10.91 19.49 40.14
CA GLY A 150 11.85 20.26 40.95
C GLY A 150 13.26 19.67 41.00
N GLY A 151 13.62 18.77 40.07
CA GLY A 151 14.98 18.26 39.91
C GLY A 151 15.67 18.87 38.69
N LYS A 152 16.99 18.73 38.58
CA LYS A 152 17.75 19.12 37.39
C LYS A 152 18.34 17.88 36.71
N TYR A 153 18.50 17.94 35.40
CA TYR A 153 19.13 16.89 34.62
C TYR A 153 19.81 17.47 33.39
N THR A 154 20.73 16.73 32.81
CA THR A 154 21.28 17.02 31.47
C THR A 154 20.70 16.05 30.44
N ASN A 155 20.79 16.37 29.14
CA ASN A 155 20.27 15.43 28.12
C ASN A 155 20.92 14.03 28.22
N GLY A 156 22.18 13.93 28.65
CA GLY A 156 22.85 12.65 28.91
C GLY A 156 22.37 11.91 30.18
N SER A 157 21.90 12.64 31.20
CA SER A 157 21.40 12.07 32.46
C SER A 157 19.87 11.99 32.57
N LYS A 158 19.13 12.48 31.57
CA LYS A 158 17.66 12.51 31.53
C LYS A 158 17.03 11.14 31.83
N ALA A 159 17.52 10.07 31.19
CA ALA A 159 16.99 8.74 31.40
C ALA A 159 17.18 8.24 32.85
N LYS A 160 18.29 8.62 33.51
CA LYS A 160 18.52 8.30 34.93
C LYS A 160 17.64 9.16 35.83
N HIS A 161 17.51 10.46 35.53
CA HIS A 161 16.62 11.37 36.24
C HIS A 161 15.16 10.87 36.25
N ASN A 162 14.64 10.46 35.10
CA ASN A 162 13.27 9.96 34.98
C ASN A 162 12.99 8.71 35.82
N LYS A 163 14.04 7.92 36.14
CA LYS A 163 13.94 6.73 37.00
C LYS A 163 14.10 7.04 38.49
N THR A 164 14.33 8.30 38.86
CA THR A 164 14.46 8.67 40.28
C THR A 164 13.12 8.55 40.99
N LYS A 165 13.13 8.13 42.27
CA LYS A 165 11.92 8.04 43.11
C LYS A 165 11.16 9.38 43.14
N LYS A 166 11.87 10.51 43.11
CA LYS A 166 11.31 11.86 43.06
C LYS A 166 10.51 12.09 41.77
N HIS A 167 11.10 11.80 40.60
CA HIS A 167 10.43 11.99 39.32
C HIS A 167 9.25 11.04 39.15
N ILE A 168 9.41 9.76 39.53
CA ILE A 168 8.33 8.76 39.48
C ILE A 168 7.16 9.18 40.38
N LYS A 169 7.44 9.61 41.64
CA LYS A 169 6.39 10.07 42.56
C LYS A 169 5.65 11.30 42.03
N TRP A 170 6.37 12.26 41.46
CA TRP A 170 5.76 13.44 40.81
C TRP A 170 4.89 13.03 39.61
N GLN A 171 5.38 12.13 38.75
CA GLN A 171 4.64 11.64 37.59
C GLN A 171 3.38 10.86 37.97
N SER A 172 3.40 10.13 39.09
CA SER A 172 2.22 9.44 39.63
C SER A 172 1.24 10.37 40.38
N SER A 173 1.63 11.62 40.64
CA SER A 173 0.81 12.62 41.34
C SER A 173 0.19 13.65 40.37
N GLN A 174 0.33 13.42 39.06
CA GLN A 174 -0.24 14.23 37.96
C GLN A 174 -1.51 13.58 37.43
#